data_AF-J3PER0-F1
#
_entry.id   AF-J3PER0-F1
#
_cell.length_a   1.000
_cell.length_b   1.000
_cell.length_c   1.000
_cell.angle_alpha   90.00
_cell.angle_beta   90.00
_cell.angle_gamma   90.00
#
_symmetry.space_group_name_H-M   'P 1'
#
loop_
_entity.id
_entity.type
_entity.pdbx_description
1 polymer ?
#
loop_
_entity_poly.entity_id
_entity_poly.type
_entity_poly.pdbx_seq_one_letter_code
_entity_poly.pdbx_strand_id
1 'polypeptide(L)'
;MSKRHGDEGVVPAKGDGSPHDSYVVNDPDSETAGVQAYAYDEKQKLGVTGAVFLILNKMIGTGIFSTPSSIFAATGSVGISLMLWVIGGVLTFAGISVFMEFGLAIPRSGGEKNYLERVYRHPRYLASCVLASQMILLGFSAGNSLAFGRYVLFASGGLGQSSPDGWQARGIGVACITFAVLLHITLPKWGIRLFNVLGVFKVIVLLIIVFSGFAALAGRRLVDDPRNFENAFAIESGDGYGGGGAYAYANALLNIVYSYKGWENANYVVGELKNPRKTLAVAAPLAVGGVTILYVLANVAYFAAIPKSDLAKSEVIVAGLFFRNVFGASSAVSALPALVALSNMGNVLAVSFAHARVNQEFGKEGLLPFSQFWASIKPFNTPAAALFLHWIVTVIVLLAPPAGAAYNFIVNLYTYPGAWINAFVAAGLIYLQWNKRENWTSPWHTYLPISVLYLLANIFLALVPFIPPEGNWNEDGYPYYVFPIVGVGVLVLGAIYWLVWTQVWPRLGGYRIEAERIIDEHGDEVIRYRKVHLH
;
A
#
# COMPACT_ATOMS: atom_id res chain seq x y z
N MET A 1 10.37 -54.22 -65.59
CA MET A 1 10.73 -52.79 -65.51
C MET A 1 10.46 -52.34 -64.07
N SER A 2 11.53 -52.00 -63.32
CA SER A 2 11.63 -51.00 -62.23
C SER A 2 10.39 -50.78 -61.33
N LYS A 3 10.36 -50.90 -60.00
CA LYS A 3 11.36 -50.81 -58.92
C LYS A 3 10.70 -51.32 -57.61
N ARG A 4 11.47 -52.01 -56.77
CA ARG A 4 11.18 -52.36 -55.35
C ARG A 4 11.46 -51.16 -54.44
N HIS A 5 10.83 -51.12 -53.26
CA HIS A 5 11.33 -50.81 -51.89
C HIS A 5 10.08 -50.46 -51.04
N GLY A 6 9.84 -50.92 -49.81
CA GLY A 6 10.62 -51.67 -48.84
C GLY A 6 10.03 -51.33 -47.47
N ASP A 7 9.61 -52.34 -46.71
CA ASP A 7 9.41 -52.28 -45.26
C ASP A 7 10.70 -51.78 -44.59
N GLU A 8 10.62 -50.81 -43.69
CA GLU A 8 11.64 -50.39 -42.70
C GLU A 8 11.13 -49.09 -42.06
N GLY A 9 11.09 -48.84 -40.75
CA GLY A 9 11.50 -49.58 -39.58
C GLY A 9 11.18 -48.70 -38.37
N VAL A 10 10.66 -49.30 -37.31
CA VAL A 10 10.62 -48.68 -35.99
C VAL A 10 12.08 -48.57 -35.51
N VAL A 11 12.62 -47.35 -35.49
CA VAL A 11 13.88 -47.05 -34.81
C VAL A 11 13.54 -46.25 -33.55
N PRO A 12 13.91 -46.74 -32.35
CA PRO A 12 13.65 -46.04 -31.10
C PRO A 12 14.67 -44.92 -30.93
N ALA A 13 14.20 -43.69 -30.74
CA ALA A 13 15.04 -42.64 -30.19
C ALA A 13 15.26 -42.95 -28.69
N LYS A 14 16.45 -43.49 -28.37
CA LYS A 14 16.98 -43.44 -27.00
C LYS A 14 17.28 -41.98 -26.66
N GLY A 15 16.65 -41.46 -25.59
CA GLY A 15 17.03 -40.16 -25.04
C GLY A 15 16.04 -39.61 -24.02
N ASP A 16 16.19 -40.07 -22.78
CA ASP A 16 15.78 -39.47 -21.49
C ASP A 16 14.29 -39.17 -21.23
N GLY A 17 13.81 -39.64 -20.09
CA GLY A 17 12.41 -39.58 -19.69
C GLY A 17 11.97 -38.18 -19.30
N SER A 18 10.90 -37.70 -19.95
CA SER A 18 10.03 -36.66 -19.40
C SER A 18 8.57 -36.97 -19.80
N PRO A 19 7.60 -36.97 -18.88
CA PRO A 19 6.19 -37.16 -19.22
C PRO A 19 5.48 -35.81 -19.23
N HIS A 20 5.54 -35.08 -20.34
CA HIS A 20 4.66 -33.93 -20.56
C HIS A 20 4.25 -33.86 -22.04
N ASP A 21 3.38 -34.78 -22.44
CA ASP A 21 2.56 -34.56 -23.63
C ASP A 21 1.46 -33.56 -23.27
N SER A 22 1.63 -32.31 -23.72
CA SER A 22 0.62 -31.26 -23.62
C SER A 22 -0.36 -31.36 -24.80
N TYR A 23 -1.63 -31.62 -24.49
CA TYR A 23 -2.71 -31.50 -25.47
C TYR A 23 -3.01 -30.02 -25.72
N VAL A 24 -2.61 -29.51 -26.89
CA VAL A 24 -3.10 -28.23 -27.41
C VAL A 24 -4.44 -28.51 -28.09
N VAL A 25 -5.54 -28.10 -27.46
CA VAL A 25 -6.85 -28.06 -28.12
C VAL A 25 -6.90 -26.80 -28.97
N ASN A 26 -6.65 -26.94 -30.27
CA ASN A 26 -6.94 -25.90 -31.25
C ASN A 26 -8.44 -25.95 -31.56
N ASP A 27 -9.23 -25.09 -30.93
CA ASP A 27 -10.62 -24.82 -31.32
C ASP A 27 -10.66 -23.66 -32.33
N PRO A 28 -11.02 -23.89 -33.60
CA PRO A 28 -11.03 -22.88 -34.65
C PRO A 28 -12.07 -21.77 -34.46
N ASP A 29 -13.05 -21.94 -33.58
CA ASP A 29 -14.16 -20.98 -33.37
C ASP A 29 -13.96 -20.05 -32.16
N SER A 30 -12.82 -20.13 -31.47
CA SER A 30 -12.48 -19.19 -30.41
C SER A 30 -11.74 -17.97 -30.98
N GLU A 31 -12.32 -16.77 -30.87
CA GLU A 31 -11.59 -15.51 -31.02
C GLU A 31 -10.52 -15.42 -29.92
N THR A 32 -9.40 -16.11 -30.10
CA THR A 32 -8.22 -16.05 -29.25
C THR A 32 -7.47 -14.76 -29.57
N ALA A 33 -8.00 -13.65 -29.04
CA ALA A 33 -7.28 -12.40 -28.94
C ALA A 33 -5.95 -12.65 -28.20
N GLY A 34 -4.84 -12.37 -28.90
CA GLY A 34 -3.47 -12.70 -28.53
C GLY A 34 -3.17 -12.50 -27.05
N VAL A 35 -2.78 -13.59 -26.40
CA VAL A 35 -2.26 -13.61 -25.04
C VAL A 35 -0.98 -12.77 -25.02
N GLN A 36 -1.01 -11.61 -24.35
CA GLN A 36 0.21 -10.84 -24.10
C GLN A 36 1.00 -11.59 -23.03
N ALA A 37 2.17 -12.12 -23.41
CA ALA A 37 3.16 -12.64 -22.49
C ALA A 37 3.62 -11.54 -21.52
N TYR A 38 3.53 -11.80 -20.21
CA TYR A 38 3.94 -10.87 -19.14
C TYR A 38 5.13 -11.38 -18.32
N ALA A 39 6.00 -12.28 -18.84
CA ALA A 39 7.28 -12.52 -18.14
C ALA A 39 8.27 -11.39 -18.34
N TYR A 40 8.87 -11.03 -17.22
CA TYR A 40 10.13 -10.30 -17.18
C TYR A 40 11.29 -11.27 -17.44
N ASP A 41 12.20 -10.87 -18.33
CA ASP A 41 13.50 -11.53 -18.50
C ASP A 41 14.18 -11.65 -17.12
N GLU A 42 14.80 -12.80 -16.81
CA GLU A 42 15.57 -13.02 -15.58
C GLU A 42 16.56 -11.88 -15.28
N LYS A 43 17.10 -11.24 -16.32
CA LYS A 43 17.98 -10.06 -16.14
C LYS A 43 17.25 -8.87 -15.50
N GLN A 44 15.95 -8.74 -15.72
CA GLN A 44 15.08 -7.67 -15.23
C GLN A 44 14.51 -7.92 -13.84
N LYS A 45 14.57 -9.17 -13.33
CA LYS A 45 14.08 -9.51 -11.99
C LYS A 45 14.86 -8.82 -10.87
N LEU A 46 14.16 -8.45 -9.80
CA LEU A 46 14.67 -7.74 -8.63
C LEU A 46 15.39 -8.69 -7.66
N GLY A 47 16.66 -8.40 -7.35
CA GLY A 47 17.38 -9.08 -6.27
C GLY A 47 17.07 -8.48 -4.89
N VAL A 48 17.73 -8.99 -3.83
CA VAL A 48 17.57 -8.53 -2.44
C VAL A 48 17.61 -7.01 -2.31
N THR A 49 18.66 -6.36 -2.82
CA THR A 49 18.81 -4.91 -2.72
C THR A 49 17.66 -4.16 -3.40
N GLY A 50 17.25 -4.61 -4.59
CA GLY A 50 16.12 -4.03 -5.31
C GLY A 50 14.80 -4.18 -4.55
N ALA A 51 14.56 -5.35 -3.96
CA ALA A 51 13.39 -5.61 -3.13
C ALA A 51 13.39 -4.78 -1.83
N VAL A 52 14.54 -4.61 -1.18
CA VAL A 52 14.67 -3.73 0.00
C VAL A 52 14.28 -2.30 -0.36
N PHE A 53 14.86 -1.74 -1.44
CA PHE A 53 14.52 -0.38 -1.87
C PHE A 53 13.06 -0.25 -2.29
N LEU A 54 12.49 -1.26 -2.95
CA LEU A 54 11.07 -1.27 -3.31
C LEU A 54 10.17 -1.12 -2.08
N ILE A 55 10.48 -1.84 -1.00
CA ILE A 55 9.74 -1.78 0.27
C ILE A 55 9.97 -0.43 0.95
N LEU A 56 11.24 -0.04 1.14
CA LEU A 56 11.61 1.22 1.80
C LEU A 56 10.97 2.43 1.13
N ASN A 57 10.96 2.46 -0.21
CA ASN A 57 10.47 3.61 -0.97
C ASN A 57 8.97 3.81 -0.86
N LYS A 58 8.22 2.71 -0.68
CA LYS A 58 6.77 2.75 -0.45
C LYS A 58 6.43 3.03 1.01
N MET A 59 7.18 2.46 1.96
CA MET A 59 6.98 2.71 3.39
C MET A 59 7.28 4.17 3.76
N ILE A 60 8.43 4.70 3.33
CA ILE A 60 8.82 6.07 3.63
C ILE A 60 8.02 7.02 2.74
N GLY A 61 7.02 7.65 3.35
CA GLY A 61 6.17 8.66 2.72
C GLY A 61 5.77 9.72 3.73
N THR A 62 4.61 10.35 3.51
CA THR A 62 4.09 11.39 4.40
C THR A 62 3.94 10.97 5.84
N GLY A 63 3.70 9.68 6.12
CA GLY A 63 3.35 9.21 7.45
C GLY A 63 4.30 9.72 8.54
N ILE A 64 5.61 9.45 8.41
CA ILE A 64 6.62 9.89 9.38
C ILE A 64 6.81 11.41 9.48
N PHE A 65 6.35 12.17 8.49
CA PHE A 65 6.48 13.63 8.47
C PHE A 65 5.20 14.35 8.94
N SER A 66 4.10 13.61 9.15
CA SER A 66 2.78 14.18 9.41
C SER A 66 2.06 13.50 10.59
N THR A 67 2.00 12.17 10.63
CA THR A 67 1.28 11.47 11.70
C THR A 67 1.85 11.62 13.11
N PRO A 68 3.14 11.94 13.37
CA PRO A 68 3.58 12.25 14.73
C PRO A 68 2.72 13.32 15.42
N SER A 69 2.24 14.31 14.65
CA SER A 69 1.31 15.34 15.13
C SER A 69 0.00 14.70 15.60
N SER A 70 -0.70 13.97 14.72
CA SER A 70 -1.98 13.34 15.02
C SER A 70 -1.91 12.28 16.13
N ILE A 71 -0.81 11.51 16.18
CA ILE A 71 -0.59 10.48 17.21
C ILE A 71 -0.39 11.15 18.57
N PHE A 72 0.43 12.20 18.65
CA PHE A 72 0.63 12.92 19.90
C PHE A 72 -0.63 13.68 20.34
N ALA A 73 -1.34 14.31 19.40
CA ALA A 73 -2.62 14.97 19.67
C ALA A 73 -3.63 13.99 20.30
N ALA A 74 -3.70 12.76 19.79
CA ALA A 74 -4.58 11.72 20.31
C ALA A 74 -4.18 11.17 21.69
N THR A 75 -2.88 11.04 21.98
CA THR A 75 -2.41 10.39 23.22
C THR A 75 -2.16 11.36 24.36
N GLY A 76 -1.77 12.60 24.07
CA GLY A 76 -1.33 13.59 25.05
C GLY A 76 -0.09 13.18 25.86
N SER A 77 0.66 12.16 25.41
CA SER A 77 1.79 11.59 26.15
C SER A 77 2.91 11.18 25.21
N VAL A 78 4.11 11.71 25.44
CA VAL A 78 5.32 11.50 24.63
C VAL A 78 5.75 10.03 24.64
N GLY A 79 5.83 9.43 25.83
CA GLY A 79 6.22 8.04 26.04
C GLY A 79 5.23 7.07 25.41
N ILE A 80 3.93 7.35 25.52
CA ILE A 80 2.89 6.54 24.86
C ILE A 80 2.99 6.67 23.33
N SER A 81 3.15 7.88 22.79
CA SER A 81 3.34 8.07 21.34
C SER A 81 4.52 7.26 20.81
N LEU A 82 5.67 7.30 21.49
CA LEU A 82 6.85 6.51 21.13
C LEU A 82 6.59 5.00 21.23
N MET A 83 5.89 4.55 22.28
CA MET A 83 5.52 3.14 22.42
C MET A 83 4.59 2.67 21.30
N LEU A 84 3.65 3.51 20.86
CA LEU A 84 2.77 3.16 19.76
C LEU A 84 3.57 2.99 18.45
N TRP A 85 4.61 3.77 18.19
CA TRP A 85 5.50 3.54 17.04
C TRP A 85 6.21 2.18 17.13
N VAL A 86 6.70 1.80 18.31
CA VAL A 86 7.29 0.47 18.54
C VAL A 86 6.26 -0.64 18.31
N ILE A 87 5.05 -0.48 18.85
CA ILE A 87 3.92 -1.41 18.64
C ILE A 87 3.59 -1.52 17.14
N GLY A 88 3.57 -0.41 16.41
CA GLY A 88 3.40 -0.39 14.96
C GLY A 88 4.43 -1.22 14.22
N GLY A 89 5.71 -1.11 14.61
CA GLY A 89 6.79 -1.96 14.10
C GLY A 89 6.55 -3.44 14.38
N VAL A 90 6.17 -3.80 15.61
CA VAL A 90 5.85 -5.18 16.00
C VAL A 90 4.67 -5.75 15.20
N LEU A 91 3.58 -4.97 15.06
CA LEU A 91 2.43 -5.36 14.26
C LEU A 91 2.79 -5.52 12.77
N THR A 92 3.69 -4.69 12.26
CA THR A 92 4.20 -4.80 10.88
C THR A 92 5.00 -6.07 10.68
N PHE A 93 5.88 -6.44 11.63
CA PHE A 93 6.59 -7.72 11.59
C PHE A 93 5.64 -8.93 11.67
N ALA A 94 4.59 -8.84 12.47
CA ALA A 94 3.57 -9.90 12.53
C ALA A 94 2.85 -10.05 11.18
N GLY A 95 2.45 -8.93 10.56
CA GLY A 95 1.83 -8.92 9.23
C GLY A 95 2.74 -9.47 8.13
N ILE A 96 4.02 -9.09 8.14
CA ILE A 96 5.01 -9.63 7.18
C ILE A 96 5.18 -11.13 7.35
N SER A 97 5.22 -11.65 8.57
CA SER A 97 5.34 -13.10 8.77
C SER A 97 4.16 -13.85 8.13
N VAL A 98 2.92 -13.40 8.40
CA VAL A 98 1.69 -13.94 7.79
C VAL A 98 1.76 -13.90 6.27
N PHE A 99 2.16 -12.76 5.70
CA PHE A 99 2.26 -12.59 4.25
C PHE A 99 3.41 -13.38 3.64
N MET A 100 4.53 -13.56 4.33
CA MET A 100 5.65 -14.38 3.86
C MET A 100 5.26 -15.85 3.77
N GLU A 101 4.47 -16.37 4.71
CA GLU A 101 3.96 -17.74 4.62
C GLU A 101 3.11 -17.93 3.36
N PHE A 102 2.22 -17.00 3.08
CA PHE A 102 1.41 -17.01 1.87
C PHE A 102 2.23 -16.80 0.60
N GLY A 103 3.03 -15.74 0.53
CA GLY A 103 3.80 -15.35 -0.65
C GLY A 103 4.88 -16.36 -1.03
N LEU A 104 5.38 -17.16 -0.08
CA LEU A 104 6.32 -18.24 -0.38
C LEU A 104 5.64 -19.56 -0.73
N ALA A 105 4.41 -19.79 -0.26
CA ALA A 105 3.59 -20.94 -0.68
C ALA A 105 2.92 -20.70 -2.04
N ILE A 106 2.58 -19.45 -2.34
CA ILE A 106 1.89 -19.00 -3.56
C ILE A 106 2.75 -17.89 -4.18
N PRO A 107 3.86 -18.25 -4.87
CA PRO A 107 4.83 -17.28 -5.38
C PRO A 107 4.35 -16.56 -6.65
N ARG A 108 3.12 -16.05 -6.62
CA ARG A 108 2.47 -15.32 -7.70
C ARG A 108 2.27 -13.87 -7.32
N SER A 109 2.46 -12.98 -8.28
CA SER A 109 2.11 -11.56 -8.14
C SER A 109 0.61 -11.39 -7.87
N GLY A 110 0.25 -10.49 -6.95
CA GLY A 110 -1.15 -10.22 -6.60
C GLY A 110 -1.47 -10.13 -5.10
N GLY A 111 -0.53 -10.51 -4.22
CA GLY A 111 -0.64 -10.33 -2.77
C GLY A 111 -1.93 -10.90 -2.17
N GLU A 112 -2.68 -10.07 -1.44
CA GLU A 112 -3.90 -10.47 -0.72
C GLU A 112 -4.92 -11.15 -1.62
N LYS A 113 -4.98 -10.78 -2.90
CA LYS A 113 -5.90 -11.39 -3.86
C LYS A 113 -5.70 -12.90 -3.93
N ASN A 114 -4.48 -13.33 -4.19
CA ASN A 114 -4.12 -14.74 -4.34
C ASN A 114 -4.35 -15.49 -3.02
N TYR A 115 -4.13 -14.82 -1.89
CA TYR A 115 -4.26 -15.40 -0.55
C TYR A 115 -5.73 -15.63 -0.21
N LEU A 116 -6.56 -14.62 -0.44
CA LEU A 116 -7.99 -14.67 -0.19
C LEU A 116 -8.68 -15.65 -1.15
N GLU A 117 -8.31 -15.72 -2.43
CA GLU A 117 -8.85 -16.71 -3.37
C GLU A 117 -8.49 -18.15 -3.00
N ARG A 118 -7.30 -18.38 -2.43
CA ARG A 118 -6.89 -19.70 -1.94
C ARG A 118 -7.72 -20.15 -0.75
N VAL A 119 -8.09 -19.23 0.14
CA VAL A 119 -8.84 -19.52 1.38
C VAL A 119 -10.35 -19.52 1.14
N TYR A 120 -10.89 -18.42 0.62
CA TYR A 120 -12.32 -18.13 0.52
C TYR A 120 -12.87 -18.53 -0.85
N ARG A 121 -12.94 -19.84 -1.09
CA ARG A 121 -13.38 -20.42 -2.37
C ARG A 121 -14.89 -20.31 -2.64
N HIS A 122 -15.68 -20.11 -1.60
CA HIS A 122 -17.14 -20.05 -1.67
C HIS A 122 -17.69 -18.84 -0.90
N PRO A 123 -18.55 -18.00 -1.51
CA PRO A 123 -18.92 -17.98 -2.93
C PRO A 123 -17.73 -17.61 -3.83
N ARG A 124 -17.64 -18.25 -5.01
CA ARG A 124 -16.50 -18.05 -5.93
C ARG A 124 -16.42 -16.58 -6.36
N TYR A 125 -15.23 -16.00 -6.38
CA TYR A 125 -14.93 -14.61 -6.79
C TYR A 125 -15.36 -13.49 -5.83
N LEU A 126 -16.10 -13.80 -4.75
CA LEU A 126 -16.57 -12.77 -3.83
C LEU A 126 -15.39 -12.00 -3.21
N ALA A 127 -14.40 -12.73 -2.70
CA ALA A 127 -13.22 -12.12 -2.09
C ALA A 127 -12.44 -11.24 -3.07
N SER A 128 -12.30 -11.68 -4.32
CA SER A 128 -11.65 -10.90 -5.39
C SER A 128 -12.40 -9.63 -5.71
N CYS A 129 -13.74 -9.67 -5.76
CA CYS A 129 -14.57 -8.48 -6.00
C CYS A 129 -14.53 -7.48 -4.83
N VAL A 130 -14.55 -7.98 -3.59
CA VAL A 130 -14.40 -7.16 -2.38
C VAL A 130 -13.03 -6.49 -2.36
N LEU A 131 -11.95 -7.24 -2.61
CA LEU A 131 -10.61 -6.67 -2.70
C LEU A 131 -10.48 -5.68 -3.87
N ALA A 132 -11.03 -6.01 -5.04
CA ALA A 132 -11.00 -5.12 -6.21
C ALA A 132 -11.69 -3.79 -5.92
N SER A 133 -12.86 -3.81 -5.27
CA SER A 133 -13.56 -2.59 -4.88
C SER A 133 -12.71 -1.70 -3.95
N GLN A 134 -12.05 -2.30 -2.95
CA GLN A 134 -11.17 -1.60 -2.04
C GLN A 134 -9.92 -1.05 -2.73
N MET A 135 -9.28 -1.82 -3.59
CA MET A 135 -8.06 -1.41 -4.28
C MET A 135 -8.32 -0.35 -5.34
N ILE A 136 -9.45 -0.41 -6.05
CA ILE A 136 -9.80 0.55 -7.09
C ILE A 136 -10.30 1.85 -6.48
N LEU A 137 -11.23 1.80 -5.53
CA LEU A 137 -11.90 2.99 -5.02
C LEU A 137 -11.15 3.66 -3.86
N LEU A 138 -10.34 2.89 -3.11
CA LEU A 138 -9.65 3.39 -1.92
C LEU A 138 -8.13 3.20 -1.99
N GLY A 139 -7.59 2.69 -3.10
CA GLY A 139 -6.15 2.59 -3.37
C GLY A 139 -5.58 3.83 -4.05
N PHE A 140 -5.68 5.00 -3.42
CA PHE A 140 -5.28 6.30 -3.98
C PHE A 140 -3.97 6.86 -3.40
N SER A 141 -3.44 7.92 -4.02
CA SER A 141 -2.25 8.65 -3.52
C SER A 141 -2.57 10.01 -2.87
N ALA A 142 -3.84 10.31 -2.58
CA ALA A 142 -4.32 11.64 -2.20
C ALA A 142 -3.61 12.24 -0.97
N GLY A 143 -3.37 11.45 0.08
CA GLY A 143 -2.66 11.93 1.28
C GLY A 143 -1.23 12.39 0.99
N ASN A 144 -0.49 11.62 0.19
CA ASN A 144 0.86 11.98 -0.24
C ASN A 144 0.88 13.19 -1.19
N SER A 145 -0.11 13.29 -2.08
CA SER A 145 -0.28 14.44 -2.97
C SER A 145 -0.63 15.72 -2.21
N LEU A 146 -1.53 15.67 -1.22
CA LEU A 146 -1.88 16.82 -0.40
C LEU A 146 -0.67 17.34 0.39
N ALA A 147 0.06 16.43 1.04
CA ALA A 147 1.23 16.81 1.79
C ALA A 147 2.37 17.35 0.90
N PHE A 148 2.54 16.82 -0.31
CA PHE A 148 3.42 17.44 -1.29
C PHE A 148 3.07 18.92 -1.48
N GLY A 149 1.79 19.23 -1.72
CA GLY A 149 1.33 20.61 -1.87
C GLY A 149 1.58 21.48 -0.65
N ARG A 150 1.29 20.96 0.56
CA ARG A 150 1.54 21.68 1.82
C ARG A 150 3.02 21.97 2.04
N TYR A 151 3.89 21.00 1.79
CA TYR A 151 5.34 21.19 1.94
C TYR A 151 5.94 22.11 0.87
N VAL A 152 5.40 22.13 -0.35
CA VAL A 152 5.80 23.12 -1.37
C VAL A 152 5.44 24.54 -0.94
N LEU A 153 4.21 24.76 -0.46
CA LEU A 153 3.78 26.08 0.04
C LEU A 153 4.56 26.51 1.29
N PHE A 154 4.85 25.56 2.18
CA PHE A 154 5.69 25.83 3.34
C PHE A 154 7.10 26.24 2.90
N ALA A 155 7.68 25.54 1.93
CA ALA A 155 9.01 25.85 1.41
C ALA A 155 9.09 27.20 0.68
N SER A 156 7.98 27.67 0.09
CA SER A 156 7.91 28.97 -0.59
C SER A 156 7.75 30.16 0.36
N GLY A 157 7.83 29.96 1.67
CA GLY A 157 7.63 31.02 2.67
C GLY A 157 6.17 31.35 2.95
N GLY A 158 5.22 30.52 2.49
CA GLY A 158 3.78 30.69 2.66
C GLY A 158 3.26 30.39 4.08
N LEU A 159 4.05 30.67 5.12
CA LEU A 159 3.63 30.51 6.51
C LEU A 159 2.52 31.52 6.84
N GLY A 160 1.29 31.04 7.00
CA GLY A 160 0.22 31.76 7.71
C GLY A 160 -0.86 32.47 6.88
N GLN A 161 -0.93 32.32 5.56
CA GLN A 161 -1.99 33.01 4.76
C GLN A 161 -3.10 32.11 4.20
N SER A 162 -3.01 30.79 4.32
CA SER A 162 -3.97 29.87 3.72
C SER A 162 -4.35 28.74 4.68
N SER A 163 -5.62 28.35 4.67
CA SER A 163 -6.12 27.15 5.35
C SER A 163 -5.17 25.96 5.12
N PRO A 164 -4.77 25.20 6.16
CA PRO A 164 -3.74 24.16 6.08
C PRO A 164 -3.95 23.15 4.93
N ASP A 165 -5.21 22.85 4.60
CA ASP A 165 -5.62 21.93 3.53
C ASP A 165 -6.38 22.66 2.40
N GLY A 166 -6.10 23.95 2.20
CA GLY A 166 -6.78 24.81 1.24
C GLY A 166 -6.58 24.42 -0.23
N TRP A 167 -7.37 25.02 -1.11
CA TRP A 167 -7.39 24.72 -2.55
C TRP A 167 -6.04 24.89 -3.25
N GLN A 168 -5.16 25.76 -2.76
CA GLN A 168 -3.80 25.91 -3.28
C GLN A 168 -2.97 24.63 -3.09
N ALA A 169 -2.93 24.09 -1.87
CA ALA A 169 -2.19 22.86 -1.56
C ALA A 169 -2.75 21.69 -2.38
N ARG A 170 -4.09 21.59 -2.49
CA ARG A 170 -4.77 20.58 -3.30
C ARG A 170 -4.44 20.71 -4.78
N GLY A 171 -4.44 21.92 -5.34
CA GLY A 171 -4.08 22.17 -6.73
C GLY A 171 -2.64 21.74 -7.04
N ILE A 172 -1.69 22.04 -6.14
CA ILE A 172 -0.30 21.57 -6.26
C ILE A 172 -0.23 20.04 -6.12
N GLY A 173 -1.05 19.46 -5.24
CA GLY A 173 -1.18 18.00 -5.11
C GLY A 173 -1.73 17.33 -6.37
N VAL A 174 -2.73 17.93 -7.03
CA VAL A 174 -3.24 17.49 -8.35
C VAL A 174 -2.14 17.55 -9.40
N ALA A 175 -1.36 18.63 -9.43
CA ALA A 175 -0.21 18.73 -10.34
C ALA A 175 0.83 17.61 -10.07
N CYS A 176 1.08 17.27 -8.81
CA CYS A 176 1.99 16.19 -8.42
C CYS A 176 1.53 14.81 -8.92
N ILE A 177 0.27 14.42 -8.65
CA ILE A 177 -0.25 13.12 -9.13
C ILE A 177 -0.35 13.09 -10.66
N THR A 178 -0.72 14.20 -11.29
CA THR A 178 -0.77 14.31 -12.76
C THR A 178 0.61 14.13 -13.38
N PHE A 179 1.64 14.79 -12.83
CA PHE A 179 3.03 14.59 -13.24
C PHE A 179 3.46 13.13 -13.09
N ALA A 180 3.20 12.52 -11.92
CA ALA A 180 3.60 11.14 -11.66
C ALA A 180 2.95 10.15 -12.64
N VAL A 181 1.66 10.33 -12.92
CA VAL A 181 0.90 9.48 -13.84
C VAL A 181 1.37 9.68 -15.28
N LEU A 182 1.49 10.92 -15.75
CA LEU A 182 1.98 11.21 -17.11
C LEU A 182 3.40 10.71 -17.33
N LEU A 183 4.28 10.84 -16.34
CA LEU A 183 5.64 10.30 -16.39
C LEU A 183 5.64 8.79 -16.54
N HIS A 184 4.80 8.07 -15.78
CA HIS A 184 4.69 6.61 -15.88
C HIS A 184 4.03 6.13 -17.18
N ILE A 185 3.11 6.93 -17.74
CA ILE A 185 2.48 6.64 -19.04
C ILE A 185 3.49 6.81 -20.17
N THR A 186 4.16 7.96 -20.23
CA THR A 186 4.94 8.39 -21.40
C THR A 186 6.41 7.98 -21.33
N LEU A 187 7.00 7.95 -20.14
CA LEU A 187 8.43 7.72 -19.89
C LEU A 187 8.65 6.75 -18.72
N PRO A 188 8.11 5.51 -18.77
CA PRO A 188 8.08 4.57 -17.64
C PRO A 188 9.45 4.28 -17.03
N LYS A 189 10.50 4.19 -17.86
CA LYS A 189 11.89 3.99 -17.40
C LYS A 189 12.39 5.14 -16.54
N TRP A 190 12.02 6.38 -16.89
CA TRP A 190 12.36 7.56 -16.11
C TRP A 190 11.52 7.65 -14.84
N GLY A 191 10.24 7.26 -14.88
CA GLY A 191 9.41 7.11 -13.69
C GLY A 191 10.06 6.20 -12.64
N ILE A 192 10.53 5.02 -13.07
CA ILE A 192 11.24 4.07 -12.19
C ILE A 192 12.55 4.65 -11.64
N ARG A 193 13.39 5.22 -12.52
CA ARG A 193 14.65 5.84 -12.10
C ARG A 193 14.42 6.96 -11.09
N LEU A 194 13.45 7.83 -11.34
CA LEU A 194 13.15 8.98 -10.49
C LEU A 194 12.70 8.52 -9.10
N PHE A 195 11.73 7.61 -8.99
CA PHE A 195 11.29 7.19 -7.67
C PHE A 195 12.35 6.38 -6.92
N ASN A 196 13.25 5.67 -7.61
CA ASN A 196 14.39 4.99 -6.99
C ASN A 196 15.41 5.99 -6.41
N VAL A 197 15.76 7.03 -7.18
CA VAL A 197 16.65 8.10 -6.71
C VAL A 197 16.04 8.84 -5.54
N LEU A 198 14.76 9.23 -5.66
CA LEU A 198 14.03 9.84 -4.55
C LEU A 198 13.99 8.90 -3.34
N GLY A 199 13.84 7.61 -3.55
CA GLY A 199 13.91 6.58 -2.52
C GLY A 199 15.16 6.62 -1.64
N VAL A 200 16.34 6.61 -2.27
CA VAL A 200 17.63 6.75 -1.56
C VAL A 200 17.67 8.09 -0.81
N PHE A 201 17.24 9.15 -1.47
CA PHE A 201 17.19 10.49 -0.89
C PHE A 201 16.28 10.58 0.35
N LYS A 202 15.15 9.87 0.39
CA LYS A 202 14.27 9.82 1.57
C LYS A 202 14.98 9.28 2.81
N VAL A 203 15.79 8.24 2.65
CA VAL A 203 16.57 7.67 3.76
C VAL A 203 17.58 8.69 4.27
N ILE A 204 18.24 9.43 3.38
CA ILE A 204 19.17 10.51 3.76
C ILE A 204 18.45 11.59 4.56
N VAL A 205 17.25 12.03 4.13
CA VAL A 205 16.46 13.03 4.87
C VAL A 205 16.13 12.55 6.28
N LEU A 206 15.74 11.28 6.46
CA LEU A 206 15.49 10.72 7.79
C LEU A 206 16.76 10.65 8.64
N LEU A 207 17.90 10.27 8.06
CA LEU A 207 19.18 10.28 8.77
C LEU A 207 19.56 11.69 9.24
N ILE A 208 19.35 12.71 8.40
CA ILE A 208 19.54 14.11 8.80
C ILE A 208 18.65 14.45 10.01
N ILE A 209 17.36 14.12 9.97
CA ILE A 209 16.45 14.35 11.10
C ILE A 209 16.96 13.65 12.37
N VAL A 210 17.37 12.37 12.27
CA VAL A 210 17.85 11.58 13.41
C VAL A 210 19.12 12.18 14.02
N PHE A 211 20.15 12.45 13.21
CA PHE A 211 21.42 12.99 13.72
C PHE A 211 21.25 14.41 14.26
N SER A 212 20.45 15.25 13.61
CA SER A 212 20.08 16.56 14.14
C SER A 212 19.25 16.48 15.42
N GLY A 213 18.43 15.44 15.57
CA GLY A 213 17.71 15.14 16.80
C GLY A 213 18.63 14.84 17.96
N PHE A 214 19.67 14.03 17.74
CA PHE A 214 20.70 13.79 18.76
C PHE A 214 21.46 15.07 19.12
N ALA A 215 21.75 15.94 18.15
CA ALA A 215 22.33 17.25 18.42
C ALA A 215 21.38 18.14 19.26
N ALA A 216 20.08 18.15 18.95
CA ALA A 216 19.06 18.87 19.71
C ALA A 216 18.96 18.38 21.16
N LEU A 217 19.00 17.05 21.38
CA LEU A 217 19.07 16.45 22.72
C LEU A 217 20.33 16.88 23.49
N ALA A 218 21.45 17.09 22.78
CA ALA A 218 22.68 17.64 23.36
C ALA A 218 22.63 19.18 23.54
N GLY A 219 21.46 19.80 23.41
CA GLY A 219 21.25 21.24 23.59
C GLY A 219 21.55 22.10 22.36
N ARG A 220 21.87 21.50 21.20
CA ARG A 220 22.11 22.23 19.93
C ARG A 220 20.79 22.49 19.19
N ARG A 221 20.03 23.46 19.69
CA ARG A 221 18.75 23.93 19.13
C ARG A 221 18.71 25.46 19.21
N LEU A 222 17.86 26.07 18.38
CA LEU A 222 17.70 27.53 18.31
C LEU A 222 16.42 28.01 19.04
N VAL A 223 15.80 27.13 19.80
CA VAL A 223 14.64 27.36 20.64
C VAL A 223 14.95 26.89 22.06
N ASP A 224 14.17 27.37 23.02
CA ASP A 224 14.25 26.91 24.41
C ASP A 224 14.01 25.40 24.52
N ASP A 225 14.52 24.79 25.59
CA ASP A 225 14.30 23.37 25.84
C ASP A 225 12.79 23.07 26.01
N PRO A 226 12.17 22.27 25.13
CA PRO A 226 10.77 21.92 25.30
C PRO A 226 10.55 21.01 26.52
N ARG A 227 11.61 20.39 27.09
CA ARG A 227 11.55 19.51 28.28
C ARG A 227 10.53 18.37 28.17
N ASN A 228 10.25 17.95 26.93
CA ASN A 228 9.24 16.93 26.61
C ASN A 228 9.49 15.56 27.27
N PHE A 229 10.75 15.27 27.61
CA PHE A 229 11.16 13.97 28.17
C PHE A 229 11.14 13.91 29.70
N GLU A 230 10.95 15.01 30.42
CA GLU A 230 10.99 15.01 31.91
C GLU A 230 9.88 14.15 32.52
N ASN A 231 8.65 14.26 31.99
CA ASN A 231 7.49 13.47 32.40
C ASN A 231 6.90 12.72 31.19
N ALA A 232 7.73 11.97 30.47
CA ALA A 232 7.37 11.43 29.16
C ALA A 232 6.06 10.61 29.18
N PHE A 233 5.77 9.85 30.24
CA PHE A 233 4.58 9.00 30.35
C PHE A 233 3.37 9.68 31.00
N ALA A 234 3.47 10.95 31.40
CA ALA A 234 2.31 11.69 31.85
C ALA A 234 1.32 11.84 30.70
N ILE A 235 0.04 11.58 30.97
CA ILE A 235 -1.07 11.88 30.07
C ILE A 235 -1.50 13.30 30.40
N GLU A 236 -1.23 14.22 29.48
CA GLU A 236 -1.54 15.63 29.61
C GLU A 236 -2.66 16.01 28.63
N SER A 237 -3.42 17.03 28.98
CA SER A 237 -4.36 17.68 28.08
C SER A 237 -3.99 19.15 27.96
N GLY A 238 -4.00 19.67 26.75
CA GLY A 238 -3.61 21.03 26.46
C GLY A 238 -4.19 21.50 25.14
N ASP A 239 -3.65 22.61 24.65
CA ASP A 239 -4.14 23.26 23.44
C ASP A 239 -3.83 22.41 22.18
N GLY A 240 -4.84 21.68 21.71
CA GLY A 240 -4.78 20.81 20.53
C GLY A 240 -4.33 19.36 20.80
N TYR A 241 -4.16 18.94 22.05
CA TYR A 241 -3.80 17.57 22.39
C TYR A 241 -4.41 17.09 23.71
N GLY A 242 -4.51 15.77 23.84
CA GLY A 242 -5.20 15.13 24.96
C GLY A 242 -6.59 14.65 24.54
N GLY A 243 -7.26 13.95 25.45
CA GLY A 243 -8.56 13.32 25.19
C GLY A 243 -8.55 11.82 25.43
N GLY A 244 -7.47 11.11 25.07
CA GLY A 244 -7.34 9.68 25.35
C GLY A 244 -8.54 8.84 24.90
N GLY A 245 -8.76 7.70 25.53
CA GLY A 245 -9.91 6.84 25.25
C GLY A 245 -9.74 5.94 24.02
N ALA A 246 -10.63 4.93 23.92
CA ALA A 246 -10.49 3.85 22.96
C ALA A 246 -10.43 4.35 21.50
N TYR A 247 -11.27 5.34 21.15
CA TYR A 247 -11.28 5.92 19.81
C TYR A 247 -9.99 6.65 19.46
N ALA A 248 -9.45 7.48 20.38
CA ALA A 248 -8.20 8.21 20.11
C ALA A 248 -7.02 7.26 19.90
N TYR A 249 -6.94 6.19 20.72
CA TYR A 249 -5.93 5.15 20.53
C TYR A 249 -6.11 4.37 19.22
N ALA A 250 -7.34 4.08 18.80
CA ALA A 250 -7.58 3.45 17.51
C ALA A 250 -7.18 4.36 16.35
N ASN A 251 -7.48 5.65 16.42
CA ASN A 251 -7.08 6.62 15.41
C ASN A 251 -5.54 6.79 15.37
N ALA A 252 -4.88 6.83 16.52
CA ALA A 252 -3.42 6.85 16.60
C ALA A 252 -2.80 5.60 15.96
N LEU A 253 -3.36 4.42 16.24
CA LEU A 253 -2.91 3.18 15.62
C LEU A 253 -3.19 3.13 14.11
N LEU A 254 -4.32 3.65 13.63
CA LEU A 254 -4.58 3.80 12.18
C LEU A 254 -3.51 4.68 11.51
N ASN A 255 -3.16 5.80 12.13
CA ASN A 255 -2.10 6.71 11.66
C ASN A 255 -0.71 6.05 11.66
N ILE A 256 -0.45 5.17 12.63
CA ILE A 256 0.79 4.38 12.69
C ILE A 256 0.81 3.33 11.59
N VAL A 257 -0.27 2.56 11.42
CA VAL A 257 -0.39 1.57 10.34
C VAL A 257 -0.25 2.24 8.97
N TYR A 258 -0.83 3.43 8.80
CA TYR A 258 -0.61 4.24 7.60
C TYR A 258 0.87 4.54 7.37
N SER A 259 1.59 4.95 8.41
CA SER A 259 3.01 5.28 8.32
C SER A 259 3.89 4.09 7.96
N TYR A 260 3.55 2.90 8.45
CA TYR A 260 4.27 1.66 8.15
C TYR A 260 3.81 0.98 6.86
N LYS A 261 2.71 1.40 6.23
CA LYS A 261 2.15 0.76 5.03
C LYS A 261 3.13 0.84 3.86
N GLY A 262 3.24 -0.23 3.09
CA GLY A 262 4.10 -0.32 1.92
C GLY A 262 4.94 -1.59 1.85
N TRP A 263 5.08 -2.29 2.97
CA TRP A 263 5.77 -3.58 3.04
C TRP A 263 5.08 -4.67 2.21
N GLU A 264 3.77 -4.57 2.02
CA GLU A 264 2.97 -5.51 1.22
C GLU A 264 3.39 -5.51 -0.26
N ASN A 265 4.06 -4.46 -0.74
CA ASN A 265 4.45 -4.33 -2.15
C ASN A 265 5.39 -5.45 -2.62
N ALA A 266 6.20 -6.00 -1.73
CA ALA A 266 7.04 -7.15 -2.06
C ALA A 266 6.20 -8.38 -2.45
N ASN A 267 4.98 -8.51 -1.89
CA ASN A 267 4.04 -9.57 -2.21
C ASN A 267 3.25 -9.30 -3.51
N TYR A 268 3.23 -8.07 -4.01
CA TYR A 268 2.63 -7.74 -5.31
C TYR A 268 3.52 -8.07 -6.49
N VAL A 269 4.83 -8.14 -6.29
CA VAL A 269 5.81 -8.39 -7.36
C VAL A 269 6.63 -9.66 -7.13
N VAL A 270 6.08 -10.64 -6.40
CA VAL A 270 6.81 -11.88 -6.06
C VAL A 270 7.33 -12.59 -7.31
N GLY A 271 6.55 -12.62 -8.38
CA GLY A 271 6.96 -13.21 -9.67
C GLY A 271 8.12 -12.47 -10.35
N GLU A 272 8.36 -11.21 -9.98
CA GLU A 272 9.46 -10.37 -10.48
C GLU A 272 10.72 -10.48 -9.60
N LEU A 273 10.71 -11.25 -8.51
CA LEU A 273 11.86 -11.39 -7.62
C LEU A 273 12.81 -12.51 -8.09
N LYS A 274 14.12 -12.26 -8.05
CA LYS A 274 15.14 -13.29 -8.21
C LYS A 274 15.16 -14.17 -6.98
N ASN A 275 14.98 -15.48 -7.13
CA ASN A 275 14.91 -16.43 -6.01
C ASN A 275 13.99 -15.93 -4.88
N PRO A 276 12.66 -15.89 -5.12
CA PRO A 276 11.70 -15.25 -4.21
C PRO A 276 11.83 -15.68 -2.75
N ARG A 277 12.12 -16.97 -2.51
CA ARG A 277 12.34 -17.52 -1.17
C ARG A 277 13.47 -16.82 -0.42
N LYS A 278 14.66 -16.72 -1.02
CA LYS A 278 15.81 -16.06 -0.38
C LYS A 278 15.63 -14.55 -0.35
N THR A 279 15.12 -13.97 -1.43
CA THR A 279 14.99 -12.53 -1.56
C THR A 279 13.97 -11.95 -0.59
N LEU A 280 12.77 -12.53 -0.50
CA LEU A 280 11.72 -12.03 0.40
C LEU A 280 12.11 -12.22 1.87
N ALA A 281 12.71 -13.37 2.22
CA ALA A 281 13.12 -13.68 3.58
C ALA A 281 14.22 -12.75 4.14
N VAL A 282 15.01 -12.11 3.27
CA VAL A 282 16.03 -11.13 3.68
C VAL A 282 15.50 -9.70 3.52
N ALA A 283 14.90 -9.39 2.38
CA ALA A 283 14.54 -8.03 2.03
C ALA A 283 13.44 -7.45 2.91
N ALA A 284 12.38 -8.22 3.20
CA ALA A 284 11.25 -7.72 3.96
C ALA A 284 11.61 -7.42 5.43
N PRO A 285 12.25 -8.33 6.19
CA PRO A 285 12.66 -8.03 7.56
C PRO A 285 13.68 -6.90 7.65
N LEU A 286 14.64 -6.84 6.72
CA LEU A 286 15.66 -5.79 6.71
C LEU A 286 15.06 -4.41 6.46
N ALA A 287 14.17 -4.29 5.47
CA ALA A 287 13.52 -3.01 5.15
C ALA A 287 12.64 -2.53 6.31
N VAL A 288 11.84 -3.42 6.89
CA VAL A 288 10.92 -3.06 7.99
C VAL A 288 11.66 -2.79 9.30
N GLY A 289 12.71 -3.56 9.60
CA GLY A 289 13.59 -3.27 10.74
C GLY A 289 14.24 -1.90 10.60
N GLY A 290 14.80 -1.59 9.43
CA GLY A 290 15.40 -0.29 9.15
C GLY A 290 14.41 0.87 9.28
N VAL A 291 13.22 0.76 8.69
CA VAL A 291 12.17 1.78 8.80
C VAL A 291 11.71 1.95 10.24
N THR A 292 11.51 0.85 10.97
CA THR A 292 11.08 0.90 12.37
C THR A 292 12.06 1.68 13.23
N ILE A 293 13.36 1.40 13.10
CA ILE A 293 14.41 2.11 13.84
C ILE A 293 14.40 3.59 13.45
N LEU A 294 14.40 3.91 12.15
CA LEU A 294 14.40 5.31 11.68
C LEU A 294 13.17 6.08 12.15
N TYR A 295 11.99 5.45 12.16
CA TYR A 295 10.75 6.09 12.57
C TYR A 295 10.72 6.39 14.07
N VAL A 296 11.13 5.43 14.91
CA VAL A 296 11.22 5.66 16.36
C VAL A 296 12.22 6.78 16.65
N LEU A 297 13.40 6.75 16.02
CA LEU A 297 14.43 7.78 16.22
C LEU A 297 14.01 9.15 15.67
N ALA A 298 13.29 9.21 14.55
CA ALA A 298 12.77 10.47 14.03
C ALA A 298 11.72 11.08 14.97
N ASN A 299 10.86 10.27 15.60
CA ASN A 299 9.94 10.76 16.61
C ASN A 299 10.66 11.28 17.85
N VAL A 300 11.71 10.58 18.31
CA VAL A 300 12.59 11.10 19.38
C VAL A 300 13.18 12.46 18.98
N ALA A 301 13.65 12.60 17.74
CA ALA A 301 14.16 13.87 17.21
C ALA A 301 13.09 14.99 17.25
N TYR A 302 11.86 14.71 16.82
CA TYR A 302 10.77 15.70 16.87
C TYR A 302 10.49 16.14 18.30
N PHE A 303 10.37 15.21 19.25
CA PHE A 303 10.17 15.55 20.66
C PHE A 303 11.36 16.27 21.29
N ALA A 304 12.58 16.14 20.77
CA ALA A 304 13.75 16.86 21.27
C ALA A 304 13.76 18.35 20.94
N ALA A 305 13.09 18.76 19.85
CA ALA A 305 13.18 20.11 19.30
C ALA A 305 11.84 20.84 19.14
N ILE A 306 10.69 20.16 19.25
CA ILE A 306 9.37 20.74 19.03
C ILE A 306 8.55 20.74 20.33
N PRO A 307 8.07 21.90 20.82
CA PRO A 307 7.14 21.96 21.96
C PRO A 307 5.86 21.14 21.73
N LYS A 308 5.28 20.56 22.79
CA LYS A 308 4.08 19.68 22.71
C LYS A 308 2.91 20.32 21.95
N SER A 309 2.56 21.56 22.29
CA SER A 309 1.47 22.31 21.64
C SER A 309 1.71 22.48 20.14
N ASP A 310 2.93 22.84 19.75
CA ASP A 310 3.26 23.11 18.36
C ASP A 310 3.30 21.80 17.56
N LEU A 311 3.79 20.72 18.16
CA LEU A 311 3.75 19.39 17.54
C LEU A 311 2.30 18.95 17.29
N ALA A 312 1.42 19.09 18.28
CA ALA A 312 0.02 18.70 18.18
C ALA A 312 -0.74 19.46 17.07
N LYS A 313 -0.39 20.73 16.86
CA LYS A 313 -1.02 21.61 15.85
C LYS A 313 -0.32 21.62 14.50
N SER A 314 0.84 21.00 14.40
CA SER A 314 1.63 21.03 13.16
C SER A 314 0.99 20.23 12.01
N GLU A 315 0.05 19.34 12.28
CA GLU A 315 -0.63 18.50 11.29
C GLU A 315 0.37 17.86 10.32
N VAL A 316 0.39 18.29 9.05
CA VAL A 316 1.20 17.68 8.00
C VAL A 316 2.65 18.15 8.01
N ILE A 317 2.99 19.26 8.67
CA ILE A 317 4.27 19.97 8.51
C ILE A 317 5.29 19.75 9.66
N VAL A 318 5.19 18.63 10.39
CA VAL A 318 6.06 18.32 11.57
C VAL A 318 7.54 18.52 11.26
N ALA A 319 8.03 17.93 10.16
CA ALA A 319 9.45 18.02 9.80
C ALA A 319 9.90 19.45 9.43
N GLY A 320 9.00 20.26 8.86
CA GLY A 320 9.31 21.66 8.55
C GLY A 320 9.50 22.48 9.83
N LEU A 321 8.65 22.24 10.83
CA LEU A 321 8.78 22.85 12.15
C LEU A 321 10.06 22.40 12.87
N PHE A 322 10.40 21.11 12.79
CA PHE A 322 11.66 20.58 13.31
C PHE A 322 12.87 21.28 12.69
N PHE A 323 12.92 21.40 11.36
CA PHE A 323 14.02 22.08 10.66
C PHE A 323 14.16 23.54 11.09
N ARG A 324 13.03 24.25 11.25
CA ARG A 324 13.04 25.64 11.73
C ARG A 324 13.66 25.74 13.13
N ASN A 325 13.29 24.85 14.04
CA ASN A 325 13.73 24.90 15.43
C ASN A 325 15.21 24.49 15.62
N VAL A 326 15.74 23.64 14.73
CA VAL A 326 17.14 23.17 14.81
C VAL A 326 18.10 24.02 13.97
N PHE A 327 17.71 24.41 12.76
CA PHE A 327 18.59 25.08 11.80
C PHE A 327 18.28 26.57 11.60
N GLY A 328 17.12 27.05 12.03
CA GLY A 328 16.75 28.47 12.06
C GLY A 328 15.80 28.88 10.94
N ALA A 329 15.78 30.16 10.61
CA ALA A 329 14.85 30.74 9.61
C ALA A 329 15.55 31.36 8.40
N SER A 330 16.80 30.94 8.10
CA SER A 330 17.49 31.42 6.90
C SER A 330 16.79 30.94 5.63
N SER A 331 16.99 31.63 4.51
CA SER A 331 16.40 31.26 3.22
C SER A 331 16.75 29.82 2.78
N ALA A 332 17.96 29.35 3.11
CA ALA A 332 18.39 27.97 2.87
C ALA A 332 17.63 26.95 3.73
N VAL A 333 17.29 27.30 4.97
CA VAL A 333 16.55 26.44 5.91
C VAL A 333 15.07 26.39 5.55
N SER A 334 14.51 27.52 5.11
CA SER A 334 13.15 27.58 4.57
C SER A 334 12.94 26.68 3.35
N ALA A 335 14.00 26.26 2.66
CA ALA A 335 13.92 25.31 1.55
C ALA A 335 14.00 23.82 1.99
N LEU A 336 14.46 23.49 3.20
CA LEU A 336 14.51 22.09 3.69
C LEU A 336 13.15 21.35 3.67
N PRO A 337 12.01 22.01 3.92
CA PRO A 337 10.67 21.44 3.71
C PRO A 337 10.43 20.92 2.27
N ALA A 338 11.12 21.47 1.26
CA ALA A 338 11.05 20.95 -0.11
C ALA A 338 11.66 19.54 -0.23
N LEU A 339 12.61 19.16 0.64
CA LEU A 339 13.13 17.79 0.70
C LEU A 339 12.01 16.81 1.10
N VAL A 340 11.15 17.23 2.02
CA VAL A 340 9.98 16.44 2.43
C VAL A 340 8.92 16.40 1.32
N ALA A 341 8.72 17.51 0.60
CA ALA A 341 7.89 17.49 -0.61
C ALA A 341 8.41 16.45 -1.62
N LEU A 342 9.70 16.47 -1.96
CA LEU A 342 10.29 15.49 -2.88
C LEU A 342 10.14 14.04 -2.40
N SER A 343 10.23 13.80 -1.08
CA SER A 343 9.91 12.51 -0.48
C SER A 343 8.46 12.08 -0.76
N ASN A 344 7.50 12.98 -0.56
CA ASN A 344 6.08 12.73 -0.82
C ASN A 344 5.83 12.44 -2.31
N MET A 345 6.45 13.19 -3.23
CA MET A 345 6.37 12.91 -4.67
C MET A 345 6.96 11.54 -5.03
N GLY A 346 8.08 11.16 -4.42
CA GLY A 346 8.65 9.83 -4.58
C GLY A 346 7.68 8.72 -4.15
N ASN A 347 6.89 8.95 -3.09
CA ASN A 347 5.85 8.01 -2.67
C ASN A 347 4.69 7.98 -3.69
N VAL A 348 4.20 9.14 -4.15
CA VAL A 348 3.16 9.24 -5.18
C VAL A 348 3.56 8.47 -6.45
N LEU A 349 4.82 8.61 -6.90
CA LEU A 349 5.37 7.85 -8.04
C LEU A 349 5.37 6.34 -7.78
N ALA A 350 5.82 5.89 -6.61
CA ALA A 350 5.88 4.47 -6.27
C ALA A 350 4.48 3.83 -6.16
N VAL A 351 3.54 4.50 -5.49
CA VAL A 351 2.15 4.05 -5.33
C VAL A 351 1.45 4.01 -6.67
N SER A 352 1.56 5.06 -7.50
CA SER A 352 0.94 5.09 -8.84
C SER A 352 1.50 3.99 -9.73
N PHE A 353 2.80 3.69 -9.63
CA PHE A 353 3.40 2.57 -10.33
C PHE A 353 2.75 1.25 -9.91
N ALA A 354 2.76 0.91 -8.61
CA ALA A 354 2.27 -0.37 -8.13
C ALA A 354 0.76 -0.55 -8.33
N HIS A 355 -0.05 0.45 -7.96
CA HIS A 355 -1.52 0.36 -8.05
C HIS A 355 -2.03 0.21 -9.48
N ALA A 356 -1.37 0.84 -10.46
CA ALA A 356 -1.76 0.65 -11.85
C ALA A 356 -1.61 -0.79 -12.33
N ARG A 357 -0.62 -1.55 -11.83
CA ARG A 357 -0.48 -2.98 -12.17
C ARG A 357 -1.60 -3.78 -11.54
N VAL A 358 -1.89 -3.56 -10.26
CA VAL A 358 -3.01 -4.22 -9.58
C VAL A 358 -4.34 -3.97 -10.31
N ASN A 359 -4.61 -2.72 -10.68
CA ASN A 359 -5.80 -2.36 -11.46
C ASN A 359 -5.80 -3.02 -12.85
N GLN A 360 -4.65 -3.11 -13.51
CA GLN A 360 -4.52 -3.80 -14.80
C GLN A 360 -4.77 -5.30 -14.65
N GLU A 361 -4.26 -5.94 -13.60
CA GLU A 361 -4.49 -7.37 -13.33
C GLU A 361 -5.98 -7.68 -13.15
N PHE A 362 -6.73 -6.85 -12.41
CA PHE A 362 -8.19 -7.00 -12.37
C PHE A 362 -8.85 -6.90 -13.75
N GLY A 363 -8.32 -6.04 -14.63
CA GLY A 363 -8.74 -5.96 -16.02
C GLY A 363 -8.41 -7.23 -16.82
N LYS A 364 -7.19 -7.77 -16.72
CA LYS A 364 -6.76 -8.97 -17.46
C LYS A 364 -7.61 -10.18 -17.12
N GLU A 365 -8.02 -10.27 -15.85
CA GLU A 365 -8.82 -11.40 -15.39
C GLU A 365 -10.29 -11.31 -15.80
N GLY A 366 -10.80 -10.17 -16.27
CA GLY A 366 -12.23 -10.05 -16.58
C GLY A 366 -13.08 -9.58 -15.41
N LEU A 367 -12.48 -9.16 -14.29
CA LEU A 367 -13.21 -8.71 -13.10
C LEU A 367 -13.88 -7.35 -13.30
N LEU A 368 -13.41 -6.53 -14.23
CA LEU A 368 -13.90 -5.17 -14.43
C LEU A 368 -14.83 -5.06 -15.65
N PRO A 369 -15.85 -4.18 -15.63
CA PRO A 369 -16.53 -3.82 -16.86
C PRO A 369 -15.52 -3.19 -17.82
N PHE A 370 -15.63 -3.49 -19.12
CA PHE A 370 -14.65 -3.07 -20.13
C PHE A 370 -13.23 -3.58 -19.84
N SER A 371 -13.10 -4.79 -19.29
CA SER A 371 -11.83 -5.42 -18.90
C SER A 371 -10.69 -5.29 -19.92
N GLN A 372 -10.96 -5.41 -21.22
CA GLN A 372 -9.95 -5.23 -22.27
C GLN A 372 -9.32 -3.82 -22.28
N PHE A 373 -10.11 -2.77 -21.97
CA PHE A 373 -9.61 -1.41 -21.88
C PHE A 373 -8.64 -1.25 -20.70
N TRP A 374 -9.03 -1.76 -19.51
CA TRP A 374 -8.21 -1.69 -18.31
C TRP A 374 -6.95 -2.56 -18.37
N ALA A 375 -7.03 -3.71 -19.06
CA ALA A 375 -5.91 -4.62 -19.29
C ALA A 375 -4.88 -4.07 -20.29
N SER A 376 -5.27 -3.11 -21.13
CA SER A 376 -4.47 -2.64 -22.26
C SER A 376 -3.15 -1.97 -21.83
N ILE A 377 -2.09 -2.26 -22.59
CA ILE A 377 -0.80 -1.54 -22.50
C ILE A 377 -0.64 -0.44 -23.58
N LYS A 378 -1.65 -0.24 -24.43
CA LYS A 378 -1.60 0.77 -25.49
C LYS A 378 -1.86 2.17 -24.92
N PRO A 379 -1.28 3.23 -25.51
CA PRO A 379 -0.41 3.22 -26.70
C PRO A 379 1.10 3.13 -26.41
N PHE A 380 1.53 3.31 -25.15
CA PHE A 380 2.95 3.50 -24.81
C PHE A 380 3.66 2.25 -24.27
N ASN A 381 3.06 1.06 -24.39
CA ASN A 381 3.50 -0.17 -23.72
C ASN A 381 3.55 -0.02 -22.19
N THR A 382 2.56 0.70 -21.65
CA THR A 382 2.37 0.96 -20.22
C THR A 382 0.88 0.83 -19.90
N PRO A 383 0.49 0.49 -18.66
CA PRO A 383 -0.92 0.34 -18.27
C PRO A 383 -1.62 1.71 -18.14
N ALA A 384 -1.75 2.44 -19.25
CA ALA A 384 -2.18 3.84 -19.28
C ALA A 384 -3.62 4.01 -18.76
N ALA A 385 -4.54 3.12 -19.14
CA ALA A 385 -5.92 3.12 -18.65
C ALA A 385 -5.98 2.90 -17.13
N ALA A 386 -5.20 1.96 -16.60
CA ALA A 386 -5.15 1.68 -15.17
C ALA A 386 -4.48 2.79 -14.36
N LEU A 387 -3.45 3.44 -14.93
CA LEU A 387 -2.84 4.67 -14.38
C LEU A 387 -3.84 5.83 -14.34
N PHE A 388 -4.66 5.97 -15.39
CA PHE A 388 -5.71 6.97 -15.45
C PHE A 388 -6.81 6.71 -14.41
N LEU A 389 -7.19 5.44 -14.18
CA LEU A 389 -8.12 5.08 -13.11
C LEU A 389 -7.58 5.49 -11.73
N HIS A 390 -6.32 5.19 -11.45
CA HIS A 390 -5.63 5.61 -10.22
C HIS A 390 -5.63 7.14 -10.06
N TRP A 391 -5.37 7.85 -11.16
CA TRP A 391 -5.40 9.32 -11.20
C TRP A 391 -6.80 9.86 -10.87
N ILE A 392 -7.86 9.37 -11.55
CA ILE A 392 -9.24 9.82 -11.32
C ILE A 392 -9.60 9.67 -9.84
N VAL A 393 -9.41 8.48 -9.28
CA VAL A 393 -9.80 8.18 -7.90
C VAL A 393 -8.99 9.06 -6.93
N THR A 394 -7.69 9.23 -7.18
CA THR A 394 -6.85 10.11 -6.37
C THR A 394 -7.30 11.57 -6.42
N VAL A 395 -7.65 12.09 -7.60
CA VAL A 395 -8.14 13.48 -7.76
C VAL A 395 -9.49 13.66 -7.10
N ILE A 396 -10.42 12.70 -7.25
CA ILE A 396 -11.72 12.74 -6.58
C ILE A 396 -11.54 12.79 -5.06
N VAL A 397 -10.75 11.88 -4.48
CA VAL A 397 -10.52 11.86 -3.02
C VAL A 397 -9.78 13.09 -2.52
N LEU A 398 -8.93 13.70 -3.35
CA LEU A 398 -8.21 14.93 -3.01
C LEU A 398 -9.10 16.19 -3.06
N LEU A 399 -10.09 16.24 -3.97
CA LEU A 399 -10.90 17.44 -4.21
C LEU A 399 -12.31 17.38 -3.63
N ALA A 400 -12.92 16.18 -3.53
CA ALA A 400 -14.30 16.01 -3.11
C ALA A 400 -14.55 16.34 -1.63
N PRO A 401 -13.69 15.98 -0.66
CA PRO A 401 -13.89 16.37 0.73
C PRO A 401 -13.85 17.90 0.85
N PRO A 402 -14.75 18.58 1.57
CA PRO A 402 -14.68 20.02 1.80
C PRO A 402 -13.29 20.51 2.25
N ALA A 403 -12.96 21.77 1.96
CA ALA A 403 -11.76 22.40 2.47
C ALA A 403 -11.83 22.47 4.02
N GLY A 404 -10.78 22.03 4.71
CA GLY A 404 -10.76 21.78 6.15
C GLY A 404 -9.78 20.66 6.47
N ALA A 405 -9.66 20.24 7.74
CA ALA A 405 -8.73 19.20 8.23
C ALA A 405 -9.01 17.80 7.64
N ALA A 406 -8.76 17.65 6.34
CA ALA A 406 -9.11 16.50 5.52
C ALA A 406 -7.97 15.49 5.46
N TYR A 407 -6.73 15.89 5.78
CA TYR A 407 -5.60 14.97 5.73
C TYR A 407 -5.81 13.69 6.55
N ASN A 408 -6.18 13.81 7.84
CA ASN A 408 -6.44 12.65 8.70
C ASN A 408 -7.61 11.81 8.18
N PHE A 409 -8.66 12.44 7.65
CA PHE A 409 -9.78 11.74 7.02
C PHE A 409 -9.32 10.92 5.81
N ILE A 410 -8.52 11.51 4.91
CA ILE A 410 -7.97 10.84 3.72
C ILE A 410 -7.06 9.67 4.12
N VAL A 411 -6.21 9.87 5.12
CA VAL A 411 -5.31 8.84 5.69
C VAL A 411 -6.11 7.66 6.26
N ASN A 412 -7.13 7.96 7.06
CA ASN A 412 -7.99 6.95 7.66
C ASN A 412 -8.81 6.20 6.61
N LEU A 413 -9.33 6.91 5.61
CA LEU A 413 -10.08 6.33 4.49
C LEU A 413 -9.24 5.36 3.65
N TYR A 414 -7.94 5.63 3.48
CA TYR A 414 -6.98 4.74 2.80
C TYR A 414 -6.61 3.50 3.63
N THR A 415 -6.52 3.66 4.95
CA THR A 415 -5.93 2.64 5.83
C THR A 415 -6.98 1.68 6.39
N TYR A 416 -8.12 2.22 6.82
CA TYR A 416 -9.17 1.48 7.52
C TYR A 416 -9.71 0.24 6.79
N PRO A 417 -10.08 0.30 5.49
CA PRO A 417 -10.61 -0.87 4.79
C PRO A 417 -9.62 -2.04 4.76
N GLY A 418 -8.32 -1.74 4.75
CA GLY A 418 -7.26 -2.74 4.81
C GLY A 418 -7.28 -3.56 6.09
N ALA A 419 -7.78 -3.02 7.21
CA ALA A 419 -7.91 -3.76 8.46
C ALA A 419 -8.85 -4.97 8.30
N TRP A 420 -9.98 -4.80 7.61
CA TRP A 420 -10.90 -5.91 7.31
C TRP A 420 -10.24 -6.97 6.43
N ILE A 421 -9.61 -6.54 5.32
CA ILE A 421 -8.93 -7.44 4.39
C ILE A 421 -7.84 -8.24 5.11
N ASN A 422 -7.00 -7.57 5.90
CA ASN A 422 -5.90 -8.19 6.64
C ASN A 422 -6.39 -9.11 7.76
N ALA A 423 -7.53 -8.80 8.40
CA ALA A 423 -8.18 -9.72 9.33
C ALA A 423 -8.60 -11.02 8.62
N PHE A 424 -9.20 -10.93 7.44
CA PHE A 424 -9.55 -12.12 6.65
C PHE A 424 -8.31 -12.88 6.16
N VAL A 425 -7.24 -12.20 5.75
CA VAL A 425 -5.97 -12.86 5.38
C VAL A 425 -5.40 -13.63 6.59
N ALA A 426 -5.33 -13.00 7.77
CA ALA A 426 -4.81 -13.62 8.99
C ALA A 426 -5.67 -14.81 9.46
N ALA A 427 -7.00 -14.63 9.49
CA ALA A 427 -7.95 -15.69 9.82
C ALA A 427 -7.85 -16.85 8.81
N GLY A 428 -7.68 -16.52 7.53
CA GLY A 428 -7.47 -17.50 6.46
C GLY A 428 -6.21 -18.33 6.65
N LEU A 429 -5.09 -17.72 7.06
CA LEU A 429 -3.88 -18.46 7.36
C LEU A 429 -4.08 -19.43 8.53
N ILE A 430 -4.70 -18.95 9.62
CA ILE A 430 -4.99 -19.79 10.79
C ILE A 430 -5.88 -20.97 10.39
N TYR A 431 -6.89 -20.75 9.55
CA TYR A 431 -7.72 -21.81 9.01
C TYR A 431 -6.92 -22.83 8.20
N LEU A 432 -6.05 -22.39 7.29
CA LEU A 432 -5.21 -23.27 6.48
C LEU A 432 -4.24 -24.11 7.33
N GLN A 433 -3.66 -23.51 8.37
CA GLN A 433 -2.75 -24.19 9.29
C GLN A 433 -3.48 -25.21 10.18
N TRP A 434 -4.70 -24.89 10.64
CA TRP A 434 -5.49 -25.78 11.51
C TRP A 434 -6.11 -26.92 10.72
N ASN A 435 -6.74 -26.61 9.57
CA ASN A 435 -7.51 -27.61 8.82
C ASN A 435 -6.59 -28.51 8.00
N LYS A 436 -6.27 -29.69 8.55
CA LYS A 436 -5.45 -30.72 7.89
C LYS A 436 -5.95 -31.11 6.49
N ARG A 437 -7.25 -30.97 6.19
CA ARG A 437 -7.80 -31.27 4.86
C ARG A 437 -7.27 -30.33 3.77
N GLU A 438 -6.78 -29.15 4.14
CA GLU A 438 -6.24 -28.17 3.20
C GLU A 438 -4.83 -28.51 2.71
N ASN A 439 -4.13 -29.48 3.35
CA ASN A 439 -2.76 -29.87 3.04
C ASN A 439 -1.82 -28.68 2.84
N TRP A 440 -1.96 -27.66 3.69
CA TRP A 440 -1.20 -26.42 3.59
C TRP A 440 0.28 -26.65 3.91
N THR A 441 1.15 -26.26 2.99
CA THR A 441 2.60 -26.30 3.18
C THR A 441 3.20 -25.00 2.66
N SER A 442 4.18 -24.48 3.39
CA SER A 442 4.91 -23.28 3.01
C SER A 442 6.38 -23.40 3.40
N PRO A 443 7.30 -22.83 2.61
CA PRO A 443 8.71 -22.74 2.99
C PRO A 443 8.98 -21.87 4.23
N TRP A 444 8.00 -21.09 4.68
CA TRP A 444 8.03 -20.27 5.89
C TRP A 444 6.82 -20.61 6.76
N HIS A 445 7.01 -20.71 8.07
CA HIS A 445 5.93 -21.03 9.00
C HIS A 445 5.80 -19.96 10.08
N THR A 446 4.65 -19.30 10.09
CA THR A 446 4.23 -18.30 11.06
C THR A 446 3.61 -19.00 12.25
N TYR A 447 4.22 -18.83 13.41
CA TYR A 447 3.68 -19.38 14.65
C TYR A 447 2.32 -18.77 15.00
N LEU A 448 1.43 -19.60 15.53
CA LEU A 448 0.05 -19.21 15.86
C LEU A 448 -0.06 -17.92 16.70
N PRO A 449 0.76 -17.68 17.75
CA PRO A 449 0.67 -16.43 18.51
C PRO A 449 0.88 -15.16 17.67
N ILE A 450 1.72 -15.24 16.63
CA ILE A 450 2.00 -14.12 15.72
C ILE A 450 0.78 -13.86 14.82
N SER A 451 0.21 -14.92 14.24
CA SER A 451 -1.01 -14.83 13.42
C SER A 451 -2.20 -14.30 14.23
N VAL A 452 -2.35 -14.76 15.49
CA VAL A 452 -3.40 -14.29 16.40
C VAL A 452 -3.19 -12.83 16.79
N LEU A 453 -1.97 -12.41 17.10
CA LEU A 453 -1.66 -11.00 17.37
C LEU A 453 -2.06 -10.11 16.19
N TYR A 454 -1.67 -10.50 14.97
CA TYR A 454 -2.00 -9.74 13.77
C TYR A 454 -3.52 -9.72 13.51
N LEU A 455 -4.22 -10.84 13.70
CA LEU A 455 -5.67 -10.92 13.57
C LEU A 455 -6.38 -9.99 14.57
N LEU A 456 -6.04 -10.08 15.87
CA LEU A 456 -6.66 -9.28 16.92
C LEU A 456 -6.42 -7.78 16.72
N ALA A 457 -5.21 -7.39 16.31
CA ALA A 457 -4.90 -6.00 15.99
C ALA A 457 -5.76 -5.48 14.83
N ASN A 458 -5.95 -6.25 13.76
CA ASN A 458 -6.79 -5.86 12.64
C ASN A 458 -8.29 -5.83 13.00
N ILE A 459 -8.77 -6.75 13.85
CA ILE A 459 -10.16 -6.70 14.38
C ILE A 459 -10.37 -5.44 15.22
N PHE A 460 -9.41 -5.10 16.08
CA PHE A 460 -9.46 -3.87 16.87
C PHE A 460 -9.58 -2.64 15.96
N LEU A 461 -8.74 -2.53 14.92
CA LEU A 461 -8.76 -1.43 13.96
C LEU A 461 -10.03 -1.40 13.09
N ALA A 462 -10.68 -2.55 12.88
CA ALA A 462 -11.91 -2.65 12.11
C ALA A 462 -13.16 -2.20 12.91
N LEU A 463 -13.19 -2.49 14.21
CA LEU A 463 -14.38 -2.30 15.06
C LEU A 463 -14.33 -1.01 15.88
N VAL A 464 -13.20 -0.69 16.52
CA VAL A 464 -13.11 0.43 17.48
C VAL A 464 -13.39 1.80 16.85
N PRO A 465 -13.06 2.08 15.58
CA PRO A 465 -13.46 3.33 14.93
C PRO A 465 -14.97 3.62 14.89
N PHE A 466 -15.83 2.63 15.12
CA PHE A 466 -17.29 2.85 15.25
C PHE A 466 -17.72 3.31 16.64
N ILE A 467 -16.84 3.22 17.64
CA ILE A 467 -17.12 3.67 19.00
C ILE A 467 -17.04 5.21 19.01
N PRO A 468 -18.11 5.90 19.46
CA PRO A 468 -18.09 7.35 19.56
C PRO A 468 -16.93 7.81 20.45
N PRO A 469 -16.15 8.81 20.02
CA PRO A 469 -15.19 9.47 20.90
C PRO A 469 -15.90 10.22 22.02
N GLU A 470 -15.23 10.34 23.17
CA GLU A 470 -15.71 11.15 24.28
C GLU A 470 -15.41 12.64 24.02
N GLY A 471 -16.40 13.49 24.26
CA GLY A 471 -16.26 14.95 24.12
C GLY A 471 -16.08 15.44 22.68
N ASN A 472 -15.58 16.67 22.56
CA ASN A 472 -15.41 17.37 21.30
C ASN A 472 -14.08 17.01 20.63
N TRP A 473 -13.94 15.76 20.18
CA TRP A 473 -12.67 15.22 19.68
C TRP A 473 -12.15 15.86 18.38
N ASN A 474 -13.03 16.52 17.61
CA ASN A 474 -12.72 17.09 16.30
C ASN A 474 -13.82 18.06 15.82
N GLU A 475 -14.01 19.19 16.50
CA GLU A 475 -15.08 20.16 16.21
C GLU A 475 -15.08 20.65 14.75
N ASP A 476 -13.90 20.86 14.18
CA ASP A 476 -13.71 21.40 12.83
C ASP A 476 -13.48 20.33 11.75
N GLY A 477 -13.50 19.05 12.12
CA GLY A 477 -13.16 17.96 11.22
C GLY A 477 -14.34 17.06 10.84
N TYR A 478 -14.01 15.96 10.17
CA TYR A 478 -15.02 15.02 9.68
C TYR A 478 -15.59 14.20 10.84
N PRO A 479 -16.91 13.91 10.85
CA PRO A 479 -17.50 13.06 11.86
C PRO A 479 -16.80 11.69 11.89
N TYR A 480 -16.55 11.18 13.10
CA TYR A 480 -15.72 10.01 13.34
C TYR A 480 -16.17 8.76 12.56
N TYR A 481 -17.48 8.62 12.36
CA TYR A 481 -18.10 7.48 11.69
C TYR A 481 -18.01 7.55 10.15
N VAL A 482 -17.64 8.68 9.54
CA VAL A 482 -17.70 8.82 8.07
C VAL A 482 -16.70 7.89 7.40
N PHE A 483 -15.42 7.90 7.81
CA PHE A 483 -14.43 7.04 7.16
C PHE A 483 -14.70 5.54 7.37
N PRO A 484 -15.12 5.02 8.55
CA PRO A 484 -15.42 3.60 8.67
C PRO A 484 -16.69 3.20 7.92
N ILE A 485 -17.72 4.06 7.87
CA ILE A 485 -18.92 3.80 7.05
C ILE A 485 -18.58 3.76 5.56
N VAL A 486 -17.81 4.72 5.05
CA VAL A 486 -17.40 4.73 3.63
C VAL A 486 -16.51 3.52 3.34
N GLY A 487 -15.56 3.19 4.22
CA GLY A 487 -14.68 2.04 4.06
C GLY A 487 -15.43 0.71 4.00
N VAL A 488 -16.34 0.44 4.95
CA VAL A 488 -17.21 -0.76 4.91
C VAL A 488 -18.14 -0.70 3.72
N GLY A 489 -18.71 0.46 3.41
CA GLY A 489 -19.60 0.66 2.26
C GLY A 489 -18.94 0.28 0.94
N VAL A 490 -17.65 0.60 0.75
CA VAL A 490 -16.89 0.17 -0.43
C VAL A 490 -16.69 -1.35 -0.45
N LEU A 491 -16.38 -1.99 0.69
CA LEU A 491 -16.26 -3.45 0.76
C LEU A 491 -17.59 -4.14 0.42
N VAL A 492 -18.71 -3.62 0.96
CA VAL A 492 -20.06 -4.09 0.65
C VAL A 492 -20.40 -3.85 -0.82
N LEU A 493 -19.97 -2.72 -1.41
CA LEU A 493 -20.14 -2.45 -2.83
C LEU A 493 -19.44 -3.51 -3.70
N GLY A 494 -18.27 -4.02 -3.28
CA GLY A 494 -17.63 -5.16 -3.92
C GLY A 494 -18.48 -6.44 -3.89
N ALA A 495 -19.17 -6.71 -2.78
CA ALA A 495 -20.11 -7.84 -2.67
C ALA A 495 -21.38 -7.63 -3.51
N ILE A 496 -21.90 -6.41 -3.58
CA ILE A 496 -23.02 -6.03 -4.45
C ILE A 496 -22.61 -6.18 -5.92
N TYR A 497 -21.43 -5.70 -6.28
CA TYR A 497 -20.86 -5.87 -7.62
C TYR A 497 -20.74 -7.35 -7.97
N TRP A 498 -20.26 -8.19 -7.05
CA TRP A 498 -20.21 -9.63 -7.24
C TRP A 498 -21.59 -10.23 -7.52
N LEU A 499 -22.64 -9.86 -6.76
CA LEU A 499 -24.01 -10.33 -7.00
C LEU A 499 -24.51 -9.94 -8.39
N VAL A 500 -24.30 -8.68 -8.78
CA VAL A 500 -24.72 -8.18 -10.09
C VAL A 500 -23.96 -8.88 -11.20
N TRP A 501 -22.64 -9.00 -11.06
CA TRP A 501 -21.75 -9.55 -12.07
C TRP A 501 -21.91 -11.05 -12.27
N THR A 502 -22.06 -11.82 -11.19
CA THR A 502 -22.12 -13.29 -11.26
C THR A 502 -23.54 -13.85 -11.35
N GLN A 503 -24.56 -13.09 -10.93
CA GLN A 503 -25.94 -13.59 -10.92
C GLN A 503 -26.88 -12.77 -11.81
N VAL A 504 -26.89 -11.44 -11.68
CA VAL A 504 -27.89 -10.60 -12.37
C VAL A 504 -27.60 -10.47 -13.87
N TRP A 505 -26.42 -9.98 -14.26
CA TRP A 505 -26.07 -9.86 -15.68
C TRP A 505 -26.06 -11.19 -16.44
N PRO A 506 -25.53 -12.29 -15.87
CA PRO A 506 -25.55 -13.59 -16.57
C PRO A 506 -26.97 -14.11 -16.78
N ARG A 507 -27.88 -13.92 -15.80
CA ARG A 507 -29.32 -14.25 -15.96
C ARG A 507 -30.00 -13.42 -17.03
N LEU A 508 -29.71 -12.11 -17.09
CA LEU A 508 -30.29 -11.21 -18.09
C LEU A 508 -29.72 -11.45 -19.51
N GLY A 509 -28.44 -11.81 -19.60
CA GLY A 509 -27.73 -11.99 -20.87
C GLY A 509 -27.66 -13.43 -21.38
N GLY A 510 -28.29 -14.40 -20.69
CA GLY A 510 -28.26 -15.80 -21.08
C GLY A 510 -26.85 -16.41 -21.11
N TYR A 511 -26.00 -16.07 -20.14
CA TYR A 511 -24.64 -16.63 -20.03
C TYR A 511 -24.31 -17.04 -18.59
N ARG A 512 -23.19 -17.72 -18.42
CA ARG A 512 -22.55 -17.98 -17.12
C ARG A 512 -21.11 -17.48 -17.14
N ILE A 513 -20.59 -17.15 -15.97
CA ILE A 513 -19.18 -16.80 -15.82
C ILE A 513 -18.41 -18.05 -15.42
N GLU A 514 -17.45 -18.44 -16.24
CA GLU A 514 -16.51 -19.51 -15.91
C GLU A 514 -15.12 -18.92 -15.68
N ALA A 515 -14.44 -19.37 -14.62
CA ALA A 515 -13.00 -19.16 -14.54
C ALA A 515 -12.30 -20.27 -15.30
N GLU A 516 -11.63 -19.87 -16.35
CA GLU A 516 -10.64 -20.64 -17.05
C GLU A 516 -9.30 -20.44 -16.34
N ARG A 517 -8.65 -21.55 -15.99
CA ARG A 517 -7.29 -21.50 -15.47
C ARG A 517 -6.37 -21.73 -16.64
N ILE A 518 -5.64 -20.69 -17.01
CA ILE A 518 -4.73 -20.69 -18.14
C ILE A 518 -3.33 -20.73 -17.55
N ILE A 519 -2.51 -21.68 -17.98
CA ILE A 519 -1.08 -21.62 -17.70
C ILE A 519 -0.50 -20.71 -18.77
N ASP A 520 0.11 -19.60 -18.36
CA ASP A 520 0.76 -18.69 -19.29
C ASP A 520 2.04 -19.32 -19.87
N GLU A 521 2.67 -18.61 -20.81
CA GLU A 521 3.90 -19.06 -21.51
C GLU A 521 5.09 -19.33 -20.57
N HIS A 522 4.96 -19.03 -19.27
CA HIS A 522 6.00 -19.11 -18.27
C HIS A 522 5.71 -20.16 -17.20
N GLY A 523 4.61 -20.91 -17.35
CA GLY A 523 4.20 -21.93 -16.39
C GLY A 523 3.38 -21.40 -15.23
N ASP A 524 3.00 -20.11 -15.24
CA ASP A 524 2.20 -19.49 -14.19
C ASP A 524 0.71 -19.66 -14.49
N GLU A 525 -0.04 -20.23 -13.55
CA GLU A 525 -1.50 -20.38 -13.67
C GLU A 525 -2.18 -19.04 -13.36
N VAL A 526 -2.76 -18.45 -14.40
CA VAL A 526 -3.57 -17.22 -14.42
C VAL A 526 -5.04 -17.59 -14.50
N ILE A 527 -5.89 -16.87 -13.76
CA ILE A 527 -7.33 -17.08 -13.79
C ILE A 527 -7.97 -16.04 -14.71
N ARG A 528 -8.62 -16.50 -15.78
CA ARG A 528 -9.39 -15.63 -16.68
C ARG A 528 -10.87 -15.94 -16.55
N TYR A 529 -11.68 -14.91 -16.35
CA TYR A 529 -13.13 -15.00 -16.30
C TYR A 529 -13.70 -14.78 -17.71
N ARG A 530 -14.36 -15.80 -18.26
CA ARG A 530 -15.03 -15.74 -19.57
C ARG A 530 -16.53 -15.91 -19.43
N LYS A 531 -17.28 -15.23 -20.31
CA LYS A 531 -18.73 -15.42 -20.45
C LYS A 531 -18.96 -16.61 -21.39
N VAL A 532 -19.69 -17.60 -20.91
CA VAL A 532 -20.11 -18.77 -21.70
C VAL A 532 -21.62 -18.69 -21.85
N HIS A 533 -22.10 -18.47 -23.07
CA HIS A 533 -23.53 -18.37 -23.34
C HIS A 533 -24.20 -19.73 -23.15
N LEU A 534 -25.36 -19.73 -22.49
CA LEU A 534 -26.18 -20.91 -22.28
C LEU A 534 -26.99 -21.11 -23.57
N HIS A 535 -26.70 -22.19 -24.30
CA HIS A 535 -27.48 -22.60 -25.48
C HIS A 535 -28.87 -23.08 -25.10
#